data_AF-A0A7S1QUQ7-F1
#
_entry.id   AF-A0A7S1QUQ7-F1
#
_cell.length_a   1.000
_cell.length_b   1.000
_cell.length_c   1.000
_cell.angle_alpha   90.00
_cell.angle_beta   90.00
_cell.angle_gamma   90.00
#
_symmetry.space_group_name_H-M   'P 1'
#
loop_
_entity.id
_entity.type
_entity.pdbx_description
1 polymer ?
#
loop_
_entity_poly.entity_id
_entity_poly.type
_entity_poly.pdbx_seq_one_letter_code
_entity_poly.pdbx_strand_id
1 'polypeptide(L)'
;MGAIRRARKSLPERRLNGLQRELDSNFEKVELRAHLKGKQERAAERRRRGLDVPELPASVRRGEIDDELFGIECRLHREAGLPPPKREFAERQSVRRLGLVPFHRLVSQAVEMFKRTNGSKR
;
A
#
# COMPACT_ATOMS: atom_id res chain seq x y z
N MET A 1 -29.88 12.66 40.45
CA MET A 1 -28.88 12.91 39.39
C MET A 1 -27.51 13.10 40.03
N GLY A 2 -26.78 12.01 40.26
CA GLY A 2 -25.52 12.02 41.03
C GLY A 2 -24.38 12.69 40.27
N ALA A 3 -23.77 13.71 40.88
CA ALA A 3 -22.57 14.37 40.35
C ALA A 3 -21.37 13.43 40.47
N ILE A 4 -20.93 12.84 39.34
CA ILE A 4 -19.69 12.07 39.27
C ILE A 4 -18.53 13.04 39.48
N ARG A 5 -18.01 13.12 40.71
CA ARG A 5 -16.76 13.83 41.00
C ARG A 5 -15.62 13.04 40.36
N ARG A 6 -15.11 13.52 39.22
CA ARG A 6 -13.85 13.01 38.65
C ARG A 6 -12.73 13.31 39.64
N ALA A 7 -12.11 12.26 40.17
CA ALA A 7 -10.93 12.40 41.00
C ALA A 7 -9.87 13.21 40.24
N ARG A 8 -9.31 14.25 40.87
CA ARG A 8 -8.21 15.02 40.28
C ARG A 8 -6.98 14.14 40.23
N LYS A 9 -6.41 13.97 39.03
CA LYS A 9 -5.14 13.27 38.82
C LYS A 9 -4.08 13.76 39.81
N SER A 10 -3.31 12.83 40.37
CA SER A 10 -2.23 13.15 41.29
C SER A 10 -1.12 13.94 40.59
N LEU A 11 -0.31 14.71 41.34
CA LEU A 11 0.85 15.44 40.80
C LEU A 11 1.82 14.51 40.04
N PRO A 12 2.17 13.31 40.56
CA PRO A 12 2.97 12.33 39.85
C PRO A 12 2.33 11.86 38.53
N GLU A 13 1.03 11.56 38.52
CA GLU A 13 0.32 11.17 37.30
C GLU A 13 0.34 12.25 36.23
N ARG A 14 0.24 13.53 36.62
CA ARG A 14 0.31 14.64 35.66
C ARG A 14 1.71 14.76 35.06
N ARG A 15 2.76 14.58 35.87
CA ARG A 15 4.15 14.59 35.39
C ARG A 15 4.41 13.43 34.42
N LEU A 16 3.99 12.21 34.76
CA LEU A 16 4.12 11.06 33.88
C LEU A 16 3.36 11.25 32.56
N ASN A 17 2.12 11.77 32.61
CA ASN A 17 1.37 12.07 31.39
C ASN A 17 2.03 13.17 30.53
N GLY A 18 2.72 14.14 31.15
CA GLY A 18 3.49 15.16 30.44
C GLY A 18 4.68 14.55 29.69
N LEU A 19 5.48 13.74 30.40
CA LEU A 19 6.62 13.03 29.82
C LEU A 19 6.18 12.09 28.69
N GLN A 20 5.07 11.38 28.86
CA GLN A 20 4.52 10.51 27.82
C GLN A 20 4.19 11.30 26.55
N ARG A 21 3.52 12.46 26.67
CA ARG A 21 3.18 13.30 25.52
C ARG A 21 4.40 13.88 24.81
N GLU A 22 5.43 14.24 25.58
CA GLU A 22 6.69 14.73 25.00
C GLU A 22 7.42 13.63 24.23
N LEU A 23 7.44 12.41 24.77
CA LEU A 23 7.95 11.24 24.07
C LEU A 23 7.16 10.96 22.79
N ASP A 24 5.84 10.90 22.87
CA ASP A 24 4.96 10.66 21.72
C ASP A 24 5.20 11.70 20.61
N SER A 25 5.25 12.99 20.97
CA SER A 25 5.52 14.07 20.00
C SER A 25 6.91 13.95 19.35
N ASN A 26 7.91 13.49 20.11
CA ASN A 26 9.24 13.27 19.58
C ASN A 26 9.28 12.07 18.63
N PHE A 27 8.60 10.97 18.97
CA PHE A 27 8.46 9.82 18.08
C PHE A 27 7.74 10.20 16.79
N GLU A 28 6.62 10.91 16.86
CA GLU A 28 5.89 11.39 15.67
C GLU A 28 6.78 12.23 14.74
N LYS A 29 7.62 13.11 15.29
CA LYS A 29 8.56 13.92 14.50
C LYS A 29 9.64 13.07 13.84
N VAL A 30 10.17 12.06 14.55
CA VAL A 30 11.19 11.15 14.02
C VAL A 30 10.58 10.29 12.92
N GLU A 31 9.40 9.73 13.14
CA GLU A 31 8.65 8.95 12.15
C GLU A 31 8.33 9.77 10.90
N LEU A 32 7.86 11.01 11.08
CA LEU A 32 7.60 11.91 9.97
C LEU A 32 8.88 12.21 9.18
N ARG A 33 10.00 12.49 9.86
CA ARG A 33 11.31 12.72 9.21
C ARG A 33 11.79 11.48 8.45
N ALA A 34 11.68 10.29 9.05
CA ALA A 34 12.04 9.04 8.40
C ALA A 34 11.18 8.77 7.16
N HIS A 35 9.88 9.01 7.27
CA HIS A 35 8.95 8.87 6.15
C HIS A 35 9.28 9.83 5.00
N LEU A 36 9.53 11.11 5.31
CA LEU A 36 9.91 12.11 4.32
C LEU A 36 11.24 11.77 3.64
N LYS A 37 12.24 11.33 4.42
CA LYS A 37 13.53 10.87 3.88
C LYS A 37 13.36 9.68 2.95
N GLY A 38 12.61 8.65 3.36
CA GLY A 38 12.33 7.49 2.50
C GLY A 38 11.50 7.83 1.26
N LYS A 39 10.64 8.86 1.32
CA LYS A 39 9.94 9.38 0.13
C LYS A 39 10.92 10.04 -0.83
N GLN A 40 11.85 10.85 -0.33
CA GLN A 40 12.88 11.50 -1.13
C GLN A 40 13.84 10.50 -1.77
N GLU A 41 14.30 9.50 -1.02
CA GLU A 41 15.19 8.44 -1.51
C GLU A 41 14.52 7.63 -2.62
N ARG A 42 13.26 7.23 -2.44
CA ARG A 42 12.49 6.56 -3.51
C ARG A 42 12.35 7.44 -4.76
N ALA A 43 12.09 8.73 -4.60
CA ALA A 43 12.00 9.66 -5.73
C ALA A 43 13.36 9.86 -6.42
N ALA A 44 14.46 9.93 -5.66
CA ALA A 44 15.81 10.02 -6.20
C ALA A 44 16.21 8.74 -6.95
N GLU A 45 15.89 7.57 -6.41
CA GLU A 45 16.15 6.28 -7.04
C GLU A 45 15.33 6.11 -8.33
N ARG A 46 14.06 6.55 -8.34
CA ARG A 46 13.25 6.57 -9.56
C ARG A 46 13.87 7.47 -10.64
N ARG A 47 14.29 8.67 -10.27
CA ARG A 47 15.01 9.59 -11.17
C ARG A 47 16.28 8.96 -11.74
N ARG A 48 17.11 8.35 -10.88
CA ARG A 48 18.34 7.66 -11.30
C ARG A 48 18.08 6.54 -12.29
N ARG A 49 17.00 5.78 -12.11
CA ARG A 49 16.59 4.69 -13.01
C ARG A 49 15.89 5.17 -14.29
N GLY A 50 15.74 6.48 -14.49
CA GLY A 50 14.92 7.02 -15.58
C GLY A 50 13.43 6.66 -15.48
N LEU A 51 12.99 6.20 -14.29
CA LEU A 51 11.60 5.85 -13.98
C LEU A 51 10.82 7.06 -13.45
N ASP A 52 11.26 8.25 -13.80
CA ASP A 52 10.52 9.50 -13.58
C ASP A 52 9.38 9.53 -14.60
N VAL A 53 8.42 8.63 -14.38
CA VAL A 53 7.18 8.57 -15.15
C VAL A 53 6.45 9.87 -14.81
N PRO A 54 6.09 10.70 -15.81
CA PRO A 54 5.25 11.86 -15.58
C PRO A 54 4.03 11.44 -14.78
N GLU A 55 3.64 12.29 -13.81
CA GLU A 55 2.50 12.02 -12.96
C GLU A 55 1.31 11.66 -13.86
N LEU A 56 0.76 10.45 -13.69
CA LEU A 56 -0.34 9.98 -14.52
C LEU A 56 -1.43 11.07 -14.54
N PRO A 57 -2.01 11.37 -15.72
CA PRO A 57 -3.09 12.34 -15.82
C PRO A 57 -4.16 12.07 -14.75
N ALA A 58 -4.74 13.14 -14.20
CA ALA A 58 -5.67 13.01 -13.09
C ALA A 58 -6.89 12.12 -13.45
N SER A 59 -7.31 12.13 -14.72
CA SER A 59 -8.32 11.21 -15.28
C SER A 59 -7.91 9.74 -15.12
N VAL A 60 -6.72 9.37 -15.58
CA VAL A 60 -6.18 8.02 -15.46
C VAL A 60 -6.08 7.58 -14.00
N ARG A 61 -5.66 8.47 -13.09
CA ARG A 61 -5.60 8.17 -11.64
C ARG A 61 -6.97 7.91 -11.01
N ARG A 62 -8.02 8.55 -11.53
CA ARG A 62 -9.41 8.32 -11.10
C ARG A 62 -10.02 7.07 -11.73
N GLY A 63 -9.29 6.39 -12.63
CA GLY A 63 -9.83 5.27 -13.40
C GLY A 63 -10.80 5.70 -14.50
N GLU A 64 -10.74 6.98 -14.91
CA GLU A 64 -11.48 7.47 -16.06
C GLU A 64 -10.69 7.11 -17.33
N ILE A 65 -11.32 6.37 -18.22
CA ILE A 65 -10.81 6.09 -19.57
C ILE A 65 -11.42 7.13 -20.50
N ASP A 66 -10.58 7.93 -21.15
CA ASP A 66 -11.00 8.79 -22.25
C ASP A 66 -11.21 7.98 -23.55
N ASP A 67 -11.88 8.58 -24.53
CA ASP A 67 -12.22 7.90 -25.80
C ASP A 67 -10.98 7.46 -26.58
N GLU A 68 -9.87 8.20 -26.45
CA GLU A 68 -8.60 7.89 -27.11
C GLU A 68 -7.95 6.64 -26.49
N LEU A 69 -7.87 6.58 -25.16
CA LEU A 69 -7.33 5.47 -24.40
C LEU A 69 -8.18 4.20 -24.57
N PHE A 70 -9.51 4.35 -24.63
CA PHE A 70 -10.40 3.23 -24.96
C PHE A 70 -10.14 2.66 -26.36
N GLY A 71 -9.90 3.55 -27.33
CA GLY A 71 -9.55 3.15 -28.70
C GLY A 71 -8.23 2.36 -28.75
N ILE A 72 -7.23 2.82 -27.99
CA ILE A 72 -5.94 2.13 -27.85
C ILE A 72 -6.13 0.74 -27.21
N GLU A 73 -6.90 0.64 -26.13
CA GLU A 73 -7.19 -0.62 -25.43
C GLU A 73 -7.89 -1.63 -26.35
N CYS A 74 -8.90 -1.18 -27.11
CA CYS A 74 -9.59 -2.00 -28.11
C CYS A 74 -8.64 -2.56 -29.17
N ARG A 75 -7.69 -1.74 -29.65
CA ARG A 75 -6.68 -2.18 -30.63
C ARG A 75 -5.77 -3.26 -30.03
N LEU A 76 -5.29 -3.06 -28.81
CA LEU A 76 -4.44 -4.03 -28.10
C LEU A 76 -5.17 -5.36 -27.86
N HIS A 77 -6.46 -5.32 -27.52
CA HIS A 77 -7.28 -6.52 -27.39
C HIS A 77 -7.39 -7.29 -28.71
N ARG A 78 -7.63 -6.58 -29.82
CA ARG A 78 -7.66 -7.20 -31.15
C ARG A 78 -6.33 -7.86 -31.50
N GLU A 79 -5.21 -7.20 -31.24
CA GLU A 79 -3.86 -7.74 -31.48
C GLU A 79 -3.57 -8.97 -30.62
N ALA A 80 -4.08 -9.02 -29.39
CA ALA A 80 -3.93 -10.14 -28.47
C ALA A 80 -4.99 -11.26 -28.68
N GLY A 81 -5.93 -11.11 -29.62
CA GLY A 81 -7.04 -12.05 -29.83
C GLY A 81 -8.05 -12.09 -28.66
N LEU A 82 -8.11 -11.03 -27.86
CA LEU A 82 -9.02 -10.89 -26.73
C LEU A 82 -10.32 -10.19 -27.15
N PRO A 83 -11.46 -10.48 -26.49
CA PRO A 83 -12.71 -9.76 -26.72
C PRO A 83 -12.56 -8.28 -26.35
N PRO A 84 -13.24 -7.34 -27.03
CA PRO A 84 -13.09 -5.91 -26.77
C PRO A 84 -13.49 -5.54 -25.34
N PRO A 85 -12.79 -4.55 -24.72
CA PRO A 85 -13.10 -4.10 -23.37
C PRO A 85 -14.50 -3.47 -23.31
N LYS A 86 -15.19 -3.63 -22.17
CA LYS A 86 -16.46 -2.95 -21.93
C LYS A 86 -16.20 -1.49 -21.56
N ARG A 87 -17.00 -0.56 -22.11
CA ARG A 87 -16.94 0.88 -21.83
C ARG A 87 -17.50 1.26 -20.46
N GLU A 88 -18.16 0.33 -19.78
CA GLU A 88 -18.71 0.54 -18.44
C GLU A 88 -17.54 0.83 -17.50
N PHE A 89 -17.37 2.13 -17.22
CA PHE A 89 -16.50 2.69 -16.20
C PHE A 89 -16.37 1.72 -15.05
N ALA A 90 -15.13 1.36 -14.70
CA ALA A 90 -14.66 1.28 -13.34
C ALA A 90 -15.77 1.01 -12.29
N GLU A 91 -16.56 -0.06 -12.46
CA GLU A 91 -17.26 -0.67 -11.35
C GLU A 91 -16.09 -1.08 -10.50
N ARG A 92 -15.77 -0.23 -9.52
CA ARG A 92 -14.62 -0.31 -8.62
C ARG A 92 -14.28 -1.77 -8.54
N GLN A 93 -13.33 -2.24 -9.37
CA GLN A 93 -12.92 -3.62 -9.28
C GLN A 93 -12.28 -3.59 -7.93
N SER A 94 -13.05 -4.02 -6.95
CA SER A 94 -12.89 -3.75 -5.54
C SER A 94 -11.57 -4.36 -5.20
N VAL A 95 -10.50 -3.55 -5.32
CA VAL A 95 -9.12 -3.96 -5.63
C VAL A 95 -9.06 -5.47 -5.52
N ARG A 96 -9.34 -6.21 -6.60
CA ARG A 96 -9.30 -7.68 -6.51
C ARG A 96 -7.84 -7.97 -6.24
N ARG A 97 -7.51 -8.02 -4.95
CA ARG A 97 -6.22 -8.40 -4.42
C ARG A 97 -6.08 -9.84 -4.89
N LEU A 98 -5.50 -10.03 -6.07
CA LEU A 98 -4.82 -11.27 -6.38
C LEU A 98 -3.86 -11.46 -5.22
N GLY A 99 -4.16 -12.48 -4.42
CA GLY A 99 -4.00 -12.46 -2.97
C GLY A 99 -2.65 -11.93 -2.52
N LEU A 100 -2.68 -11.08 -1.49
CA LEU A 100 -1.60 -11.05 -0.51
C LEU A 100 -1.62 -12.43 0.15
N VAL A 101 -1.06 -13.44 -0.52
CA VAL A 101 -0.74 -14.70 0.10
C VAL A 101 0.27 -14.31 1.19
N PRO A 102 -0.08 -14.49 2.47
CA PRO A 102 0.84 -14.14 3.54
C PRO A 102 2.16 -14.86 3.30
N PHE A 103 3.30 -14.17 3.48
CA PHE A 103 4.62 -14.73 3.17
C PHE A 103 4.86 -16.12 3.80
N HIS A 104 4.29 -16.36 4.99
CA HIS A 104 4.35 -17.67 5.65
C HIS A 104 3.74 -18.81 4.81
N ARG A 105 2.67 -18.56 4.03
CA ARG A 105 2.07 -19.58 3.15
C ARG A 105 2.96 -19.91 1.97
N LEU A 106 3.63 -18.91 1.39
CA LEU A 106 4.60 -19.14 0.31
C LEU A 106 5.79 -19.96 0.81
N VAL A 107 6.30 -19.63 2.01
CA VAL A 107 7.41 -20.36 2.64
C VAL A 107 7.00 -21.80 2.95
N SER A 108 5.83 -22.03 3.56
CA SER A 108 5.36 -23.39 3.85
C SER A 108 5.19 -24.23 2.59
N GLN A 109 4.66 -23.63 1.51
CA GLN A 109 4.46 -24.34 0.26
C GLN A 109 5.78 -24.63 -0.47
N ALA A 110 6.74 -23.70 -0.44
CA ALA A 110 8.08 -23.91 -0.98
C ALA A 110 8.86 -25.00 -0.21
N VAL A 111 8.73 -25.05 1.12
CA VAL A 111 9.33 -26.10 1.96
C VAL A 111 8.73 -27.47 1.64
N GLU A 112 7.41 -27.56 1.47
CA GLU A 112 6.75 -28.81 1.08
C GLU A 112 7.14 -29.26 -0.33
N MET A 113 7.26 -28.34 -1.29
CA MET A 113 7.78 -28.67 -2.62
C MET A 113 9.23 -29.17 -2.56
N PHE A 114 10.09 -28.53 -1.76
CA PHE A 114 11.48 -28.95 -1.57
C PHE A 114 11.60 -30.32 -0.89
N LYS A 115 10.73 -30.64 0.07
CA LYS A 115 10.65 -31.98 0.67
C LYS A 115 10.21 -33.03 -0.33
N ARG A 116 9.28 -32.71 -1.25
CA ARG A 116 8.85 -33.65 -2.31
C ARG A 116 9.94 -33.92 -3.33
N THR A 117 10.70 -32.90 -3.72
CA THR A 117 11.80 -33.06 -4.69
C THR A 117 13.01 -33.78 -4.09
N ASN A 118 13.29 -33.59 -2.79
CA ASN A 118 14.43 -34.24 -2.12
C ASN A 118 14.07 -35.52 -1.36
N GLY A 119 12.79 -35.76 -1.09
CA GLY A 119 12.28 -36.99 -0.48
C GLY A 119 12.03 -38.12 -1.49
N SER A 120 12.09 -37.84 -2.79
CA SER A 120 11.98 -38.84 -3.87
C SER A 120 13.32 -39.46 -4.27
N LYS A 121 14.26 -39.57 -3.33
CA LYS A 121 15.45 -40.42 -3.44
C LYS A 121 15.57 -41.29 -2.20
N ARG A 122 14.73 -42.32 -2.13
CA ARG A 122 15.04 -43.59 -1.46
C ARG A 122 14.40 -44.72 -2.25
#